data_AF-A0AAN6S0T6-F1
#
_entry.id   AF-A0AAN6S0T6-F1
#
_cell.length_a   1.000
_cell.length_b   1.000
_cell.length_c   1.000
_cell.angle_alpha   90.00
_cell.angle_beta   90.00
_cell.angle_gamma   90.00
#
_symmetry.space_group_name_H-M   'P 1'
#
loop_
_entity.id
_entity.type
_entity.pdbx_description
1 polymer ?
#
loop_
_entity_poly.entity_id
_entity_poly.type
_entity_poly.pdbx_seq_one_letter_code
_entity_poly.pdbx_strand_id
1 'polypeptide(L)'
;MKSVAIIGLLAAAATSAVAVPMPAPTPVRNFVPLKNAWISGASAWTTSKREQFANDITTPQLWAVTDNLNQAKGDRSPDQWKPPLTSFFCTYAKSWVQVKYYWALSITSAERSALASMLNTC
;
A
#
# COMPACT_ATOMS: atom_id res chain seq x y z
N MET A 1 12.96 -3.57 7.62
CA MET A 1 12.39 -2.36 6.98
C MET A 1 11.12 -2.02 7.73
N LYS A 2 11.13 -1.01 8.60
CA LYS A 2 9.92 -0.54 9.28
C LYS A 2 9.44 0.71 8.55
N SER A 3 8.13 0.84 8.37
CA SER A 3 7.50 2.03 7.81
C SER A 3 7.89 3.25 8.65
N VAL A 4 8.52 4.24 8.02
CA VAL A 4 8.71 5.57 8.61
C VAL A 4 7.56 6.41 8.08
N ALA A 5 6.44 6.42 8.80
CA ALA A 5 5.40 7.40 8.57
C ALA A 5 5.78 8.66 9.37
N ILE A 6 5.96 9.79 8.67
CA ILE A 6 6.19 11.09 9.27
C ILE A 6 4.90 11.49 10.00
N ILE A 7 4.86 11.27 11.31
CA ILE A 7 3.86 11.85 12.20
C ILE A 7 4.39 13.23 12.56
N GLY A 8 3.92 14.25 11.83
CA GLY A 8 4.14 15.65 12.18
C GLY A 8 3.45 15.98 13.49
N LEU A 9 4.25 16.26 14.51
CA LEU A 9 3.83 16.73 15.83
C LEU A 9 3.24 18.15 15.71
N LEU A 10 1.97 18.32 16.06
CA LEU A 10 1.40 19.61 16.47
C LEU A 10 0.51 19.39 17.69
N ALA A 11 1.10 19.62 18.86
CA ALA A 11 0.36 19.89 20.08
C ALA A 11 0.15 21.41 20.17
N ALA A 12 -1.10 21.87 20.20
CA ALA A 12 -1.44 23.24 20.56
C ALA A 12 -2.67 23.26 21.47
N ALA A 13 -2.42 23.83 22.66
CA ALA A 13 -3.27 24.36 23.73
C ALA A 13 -4.79 24.09 23.73
N ALA A 14 -5.26 23.57 24.87
CA ALA A 14 -6.66 23.44 25.23
C ALA A 14 -7.28 24.77 25.69
N THR A 15 -8.42 25.12 25.10
CA THR A 15 -9.50 25.91 25.71
C THR A 15 -10.79 25.12 25.53
N SER A 16 -11.67 25.19 26.53
CA SER A 16 -12.86 24.36 26.74
C SER A 16 -13.67 24.07 25.46
N ALA A 17 -13.33 22.97 24.80
CA ALA A 17 -14.07 22.40 23.68
C ALA A 17 -14.50 21.01 24.10
N VAL A 18 -15.79 20.71 23.91
CA VAL A 18 -16.26 19.32 23.89
C VAL A 18 -15.39 18.61 22.86
N ALA A 19 -14.53 17.69 23.33
CA ALA A 19 -13.73 16.87 22.45
C ALA A 19 -14.71 15.96 21.69
N VAL A 20 -15.20 16.42 20.55
CA VAL A 20 -15.79 15.54 19.55
C VAL A 20 -14.65 14.61 19.17
N PRO A 21 -14.74 13.29 19.45
CA PRO A 21 -13.68 12.39 19.03
C PRO A 21 -13.59 12.47 17.52
N MET A 22 -12.56 13.14 17.02
CA MET A 22 -12.24 13.10 15.60
C MET A 22 -11.97 11.63 15.30
N PRO A 23 -12.52 11.05 14.22
CA PRO A 23 -12.14 9.73 13.81
C PRO A 23 -10.61 9.69 13.71
N ALA A 24 -9.99 8.70 14.35
CA ALA A 24 -8.55 8.54 14.30
C ALA A 24 -8.11 8.57 12.83
N PRO A 25 -7.04 9.31 12.47
CA PRO A 25 -6.61 9.40 11.09
C PRO A 25 -6.38 7.99 10.54
N THR A 26 -7.00 7.67 9.41
CA THR A 26 -6.81 6.38 8.74
C THR A 26 -5.33 6.24 8.37
N PRO A 27 -4.65 5.18 8.83
CA PRO A 27 -3.22 5.04 8.59
C PRO A 27 -2.94 4.89 7.09
N VAL A 28 -1.89 5.58 6.63
CA VAL A 28 -1.37 5.45 5.27
C VAL A 28 -0.44 4.24 5.20
N ARG A 29 -0.71 3.33 4.27
CA ARG A 29 -0.03 2.03 4.15
C ARG A 29 0.57 1.84 2.76
N ASN A 30 1.67 1.10 2.70
CA ASN A 30 2.27 0.69 1.44
C ASN A 30 1.35 -0.31 0.71
N PHE A 31 0.92 0.07 -0.50
CA PHE A 31 0.02 -0.70 -1.33
C PHE A 31 0.66 -2.02 -1.77
N VAL A 32 1.84 -1.94 -2.40
CA VAL A 32 2.75 -3.09 -2.51
C VAL A 32 3.51 -3.21 -1.19
N PRO A 33 3.30 -4.28 -0.40
CA PRO A 33 3.92 -4.42 0.91
C PRO A 33 5.44 -4.42 0.81
N LEU A 34 6.13 -3.82 1.79
CA LEU A 34 7.59 -3.74 1.79
C LEU A 34 8.25 -5.12 1.72
N LYS A 35 7.65 -6.14 2.34
CA LYS A 35 8.11 -7.53 2.24
C LYS A 35 7.96 -8.08 0.81
N ASN A 36 6.84 -7.83 0.15
CA ASN A 36 6.62 -8.24 -1.25
C ASN A 36 7.60 -7.52 -2.19
N ALA A 37 7.84 -6.22 -1.99
CA ALA A 37 8.85 -5.48 -2.74
C ALA A 37 10.25 -6.08 -2.57
N TRP A 38 10.63 -6.44 -1.35
CA TRP A 38 11.93 -7.07 -1.06
C TRP A 38 12.16 -8.35 -1.86
N ILE A 39 11.21 -9.28 -1.82
CA ILE A 39 11.31 -10.56 -2.54
C ILE A 39 11.18 -10.42 -4.06
N SER A 40 10.66 -9.29 -4.55
CA SER A 40 10.50 -9.01 -5.98
C SER A 40 11.60 -8.13 -6.59
N GLY A 41 12.66 -7.84 -5.84
CA GLY A 41 13.86 -7.18 -6.37
C GLY A 41 14.41 -6.05 -5.50
N ALA A 42 13.64 -5.53 -4.54
CA ALA A 42 14.10 -4.44 -3.69
C ALA A 42 15.19 -4.84 -2.68
N SER A 43 15.45 -6.14 -2.51
CA SER A 43 16.58 -6.66 -1.75
C SER A 43 17.93 -6.20 -2.32
N ALA A 44 18.03 -6.06 -3.65
CA ALA A 44 19.25 -5.61 -4.33
C ALA A 44 19.42 -4.08 -4.32
N TRP A 45 18.44 -3.32 -3.83
CA TRP A 45 18.51 -1.87 -3.81
C TRP A 45 19.38 -1.34 -2.68
N THR A 46 19.84 -0.10 -2.83
CA THR A 46 20.39 0.67 -1.71
C THR A 46 19.29 0.98 -0.68
N THR A 47 19.69 1.30 0.55
CA THR A 47 18.75 1.73 1.60
C THR A 47 17.98 2.98 1.17
N SER A 48 18.66 3.98 0.60
CA SER A 48 18.01 5.20 0.11
C SER A 48 16.93 4.92 -0.94
N LYS A 49 17.18 4.00 -1.89
CA LYS A 49 16.17 3.65 -2.89
C LYS A 49 14.95 2.93 -2.27
N ARG A 50 15.15 2.09 -1.25
CA ARG A 50 14.03 1.49 -0.49
C ARG A 50 13.23 2.53 0.30
N GLU A 51 13.90 3.54 0.86
CA GLU A 51 13.24 4.65 1.55
C GLU A 51 12.40 5.49 0.57
N GLN A 52 12.92 5.76 -0.63
CA GLN A 52 12.13 6.43 -1.68
C GLN A 52 10.89 5.62 -2.05
N PHE A 53 11.03 4.30 -2.25
CA PHE A 53 9.88 3.42 -2.50
C PHE A 53 8.87 3.40 -1.36
N ALA A 54 9.34 3.39 -0.11
CA ALA A 54 8.47 3.37 1.06
C ALA A 54 7.66 4.67 1.22
N ASN A 55 8.15 5.78 0.64
CA ASN A 55 7.57 7.12 0.75
C ASN A 55 7.08 7.68 -0.60
N ASP A 56 6.88 6.83 -1.61
CA ASP A 56 6.50 7.26 -2.95
C ASP A 56 5.05 7.76 -3.01
N ILE A 57 4.91 9.08 -3.21
CA ILE A 57 3.62 9.78 -3.40
C ILE A 57 3.29 10.04 -4.89
N THR A 58 4.17 9.63 -5.82
CA THR A 58 4.00 9.84 -7.26
C THR A 58 3.31 8.66 -7.95
N THR A 59 3.35 7.49 -7.33
CA THR A 59 2.61 6.30 -7.76
C THR A 59 1.53 5.92 -6.74
N PRO A 60 0.63 4.97 -7.06
CA PRO A 60 -0.35 4.45 -6.09
C PRO A 60 0.26 3.63 -4.93
N GLN A 61 1.52 3.87 -4.55
CA GLN A 61 2.22 3.07 -3.55
C GLN A 61 1.76 3.37 -2.11
N LEU A 62 1.08 4.49 -1.85
CA LEU A 62 0.61 4.87 -0.51
C LEU A 62 -0.89 5.10 -0.47
N TRP A 63 -1.62 4.28 0.29
CA TRP A 63 -3.08 4.33 0.39
C TRP A 63 -3.55 4.55 1.83
N ALA A 64 -4.56 5.40 2.03
CA ALA A 64 -5.32 5.45 3.27
C ALA A 64 -6.28 4.26 3.31
N VAL A 65 -6.11 3.39 4.30
CA VAL A 65 -6.92 2.17 4.44
C VAL A 65 -7.31 1.96 5.90
N THR A 66 -8.46 1.34 6.12
CA THR A 66 -8.89 0.93 7.45
C THR A 66 -8.01 -0.21 7.99
N ASP A 67 -7.83 -0.27 9.31
CA ASP A 67 -6.98 -1.26 9.95
C ASP A 67 -7.38 -2.70 9.64
N ASN A 68 -8.68 -2.99 9.59
CA ASN A 68 -9.21 -4.33 9.27
C ASN A 68 -8.81 -4.78 7.86
N LEU A 69 -8.92 -3.91 6.85
CA LEU A 69 -8.53 -4.22 5.48
C LEU A 69 -7.02 -4.39 5.36
N ASN A 70 -6.25 -3.52 6.02
CA ASN A 70 -4.81 -3.64 6.04
C ASN A 70 -4.35 -4.94 6.72
N GLN A 71 -4.96 -5.33 7.84
CA GLN A 71 -4.65 -6.61 8.51
C GLN A 71 -5.06 -7.81 7.66
N ALA A 72 -6.23 -7.75 7.01
CA ALA A 72 -6.70 -8.79 6.10
C ALA A 72 -5.76 -8.98 4.90
N LYS A 73 -5.21 -7.88 4.35
CA LYS A 73 -4.21 -7.95 3.27
C LYS A 73 -2.84 -8.41 3.78
N GLY A 74 -2.32 -7.78 4.84
CA GLY A 74 -0.96 -8.02 5.33
C GLY A 74 0.09 -7.86 4.23
N ASP A 75 1.06 -8.77 4.20
CA ASP A 75 2.12 -8.82 3.18
C ASP A 75 1.72 -9.58 1.90
N ARG A 76 0.44 -9.97 1.76
CA ARG A 76 -0.06 -10.80 0.67
C ARG A 76 -0.03 -10.07 -0.67
N SER A 77 0.24 -10.85 -1.70
CA SER A 77 0.16 -10.47 -3.11
C SER A 77 -1.25 -10.73 -3.68
N PRO A 78 -1.58 -10.22 -4.89
CA PRO A 78 -2.91 -10.34 -5.50
C PRO A 78 -3.44 -11.77 -5.70
N ASP A 79 -2.56 -12.77 -5.75
CA ASP A 79 -2.90 -14.20 -5.82
C ASP A 79 -3.32 -14.78 -4.46
N GLN A 80 -2.90 -14.15 -3.36
CA GLN A 80 -3.18 -14.59 -1.99
C GLN A 80 -4.30 -13.80 -1.32
N TRP A 81 -4.54 -12.56 -1.77
CA TRP A 81 -5.59 -11.70 -1.24
C TRP A 81 -6.08 -10.72 -2.31
N LYS A 82 -7.39 -10.50 -2.33
CA LYS A 82 -8.06 -9.52 -3.19
C LYS A 82 -8.98 -8.63 -2.32
N PRO A 83 -9.28 -7.40 -2.76
CA PRO A 83 -10.29 -6.58 -2.10
C PRO A 83 -11.62 -7.32 -1.99
N PRO A 84 -12.46 -7.06 -0.97
CA PRO A 84 -13.78 -7.69 -0.88
C PRO A 84 -14.76 -7.19 -1.96
N LEU A 85 -14.56 -5.96 -2.44
CA LEU A 85 -15.40 -5.36 -3.49
C LEU A 85 -14.86 -5.71 -4.87
N THR A 86 -15.59 -6.54 -5.62
CA THR A 86 -15.23 -6.95 -6.98
C THR A 86 -15.22 -5.78 -7.96
N SER A 87 -16.09 -4.79 -7.78
CA SER A 87 -16.10 -3.54 -8.56
C SER A 87 -14.79 -2.75 -8.47
N PHE A 88 -13.95 -3.02 -7.46
CA PHE A 88 -12.67 -2.36 -7.24
C PHE A 88 -11.48 -3.12 -7.87
N PHE A 89 -11.71 -4.28 -8.48
CA PHE A 89 -10.65 -5.17 -8.99
C PHE A 89 -9.82 -4.52 -10.10
N CYS A 90 -10.49 -3.89 -11.07
CA CYS A 90 -9.82 -3.20 -12.17
C CYS A 90 -8.84 -2.12 -11.64
N THR A 91 -9.29 -1.28 -10.72
CA THR A 91 -8.47 -0.22 -10.11
C THR A 91 -7.30 -0.81 -9.31
N TYR A 92 -7.56 -1.82 -8.49
CA TYR A 92 -6.52 -2.49 -7.69
C TYR A 92 -5.43 -3.11 -8.58
N ALA A 93 -5.83 -3.83 -9.63
CA ALA A 93 -4.89 -4.50 -10.52
C ALA A 93 -4.04 -3.51 -11.33
N LYS A 94 -4.66 -2.46 -11.89
CA LYS A 94 -3.94 -1.38 -12.58
C LYS A 94 -2.91 -0.71 -11.66
N SER A 95 -3.31 -0.42 -10.42
CA SER A 95 -2.42 0.20 -9.42
C SER A 95 -1.22 -0.70 -9.08
N TRP A 96 -1.44 -2.01 -8.94
CA TRP A 96 -0.37 -2.96 -8.64
C TRP A 96 0.63 -3.07 -9.77
N VAL A 97 0.14 -3.19 -10.99
CA VAL A 97 0.99 -3.22 -12.19
C VAL A 97 1.77 -1.91 -12.31
N GLN A 98 1.14 -0.75 -12.10
CA GLN A 98 1.81 0.55 -12.16
C GLN A 98 2.96 0.66 -11.17
N VAL A 99 2.75 0.33 -9.89
CA VAL A 99 3.82 0.39 -8.87
C VAL A 99 4.95 -0.58 -9.21
N LYS A 100 4.61 -1.83 -9.54
CA LYS A 100 5.61 -2.86 -9.88
C LYS A 100 6.42 -2.48 -11.11
N TYR A 101 5.77 -1.93 -12.13
CA TYR A 101 6.41 -1.46 -13.35
C TYR A 101 7.35 -0.28 -13.09
N TYR A 102 6.86 0.77 -12.43
CA TYR A 102 7.63 1.99 -12.16
C TYR A 102 8.91 1.68 -11.36
N TRP A 103 8.79 0.81 -10.36
CA TRP A 103 9.91 0.43 -9.49
C TRP A 103 10.74 -0.75 -10.01
N ALA A 104 10.46 -1.27 -11.21
CA ALA A 104 11.14 -2.43 -11.79
C ALA A 104 11.16 -3.67 -10.85
N LEU A 105 10.02 -3.94 -10.22
CA LEU A 105 9.81 -5.11 -9.37
C LEU A 105 9.17 -6.25 -10.18
N SER A 106 9.60 -7.48 -9.90
CA SER A 106 9.05 -8.67 -10.54
C SER A 106 7.64 -9.02 -10.04
N ILE A 107 6.93 -9.78 -10.88
CA ILE A 107 5.62 -10.37 -10.61
C ILE A 107 5.74 -11.86 -10.91
N THR A 108 5.28 -12.69 -9.98
CA THR A 108 5.24 -14.16 -10.17
C THR A 108 4.17 -14.57 -11.19
N SER A 109 4.22 -15.82 -11.66
CA SER A 109 3.18 -16.37 -12.55
C SER A 109 1.80 -16.36 -11.88
N ALA A 110 1.73 -16.71 -10.59
CA ALA A 110 0.48 -16.68 -9.82
C ALA A 110 -0.09 -15.25 -9.69
N GLU A 111 0.74 -14.28 -9.33
CA GLU A 111 0.34 -12.87 -9.28
C GLU A 111 -0.15 -12.38 -10.65
N ARG A 112 0.54 -12.73 -11.73
CA ARG A 112 0.15 -12.36 -13.10
C ARG A 112 -1.23 -12.90 -13.44
N SER A 113 -1.51 -14.17 -13.16
CA SER A 113 -2.83 -14.78 -13.41
C SER A 113 -3.92 -14.11 -12.58
N ALA A 114 -3.65 -13.79 -11.32
CA ALA A 114 -4.61 -13.09 -10.46
C ALA A 114 -4.90 -11.67 -10.96
N LEU A 115 -3.87 -10.92 -11.36
CA LEU A 115 -4.00 -9.58 -11.93
C LEU A 115 -4.77 -9.60 -13.26
N ALA A 116 -4.46 -10.56 -14.15
CA ALA A 116 -5.18 -10.70 -15.42
C ALA A 116 -6.68 -10.98 -15.18
N SER A 117 -7.01 -11.86 -14.24
CA SER A 117 -8.40 -12.13 -13.84
C SER A 117 -9.10 -10.87 -13.32
N MET A 118 -8.42 -10.03 -12.53
CA MET A 118 -8.96 -8.77 -12.02
C MET A 118 -9.09 -7.70 -13.12
N LEU A 119 -8.18 -7.67 -14.10
CA LEU A 119 -8.25 -6.74 -15.23
C LEU A 119 -9.40 -7.08 -16.20
N ASN A 120 -9.85 -8.33 -16.24
CA ASN A 120 -11.04 -8.73 -17.02
C ASN A 120 -12.37 -8.23 -16.41
N THR A 121 -12.34 -7.56 -15.26
CA THR A 121 -13.52 -6.88 -14.68
C THR A 121 -13.51 -5.38 -14.96
N CYS A 122 -12.56 -4.91 -15.76
CA CYS A 122 -12.69 -3.66 -16.50
C CYS A 122 -13.64 -3.92 -17.69
#